data_AF-A0AAN6F623-F1
#
_entry.id   AF-A0AAN6F623-F1
#
_cell.length_a   1.000
_cell.length_b   1.000
_cell.length_c   1.000
_cell.angle_alpha   90.00
_cell.angle_beta   90.00
_cell.angle_gamma   90.00
#
_symmetry.space_group_name_H-M   'P 1'
#
loop_
_entity.id
_entity.type
_entity.pdbx_description
1 polymer ?
#
loop_
_entity_poly.entity_id
_entity_poly.type
_entity_poly.pdbx_seq_one_letter_code
_entity_poly.pdbx_strand_id
1 'polypeptide(L)'
;MRRKLAELLHDLPRQGGAILLYISAQNAGMVISRVSDLDSDLAIRFEAFELSPRNNAVYQEAGRLHRSFPGSAVDIDLKVFAETGLVITIARTLAKMSHQAAPGMQPQARKAGTNMDEDRDTTHPRMISELVMGFLNVTGHPARVNIISKNTREELLWRDARSPWRRSPVWMLLRVALQLKFPHDLYKEFIVFMMSRVINDSTNQHLSSDLRYAMMAKNTLQDTTAALEKQWLRLRTQAPLDLSGLARLDFERDELTALPALDVYLEAVSARQGGQPNNGFQPKSGLVAFDPLALPRLTHVDSHCDYINQNLHAFELWVAGHMGEWRRTHLNDANACEQLHTLVESYHELTSRHYNGNPAAITSSSRCKNQMKRLSMLEAYLVYREGNAALASVEILCDITPGSLSVKYVDRSADLQALSTSIESQAVREKEAKIEELARLKSEYALLMSLDQRADCEYYEYVLERADQRMDHDITEQRHRRSCQRCAYKA
;
A
#
# COMPACT_ATOMS: atom_id res chain seq x y z
N MET A 1 -13.56 -10.56 11.19
CA MET A 1 -12.24 -9.95 11.52
C MET A 1 -11.93 -10.02 13.01
N ARG A 2 -12.73 -9.39 13.90
CA ARG A 2 -12.47 -9.32 15.36
C ARG A 2 -12.09 -10.68 16.00
N ARG A 3 -12.95 -11.70 15.96
CA ARG A 3 -12.70 -12.95 16.72
C ARG A 3 -11.57 -13.79 16.13
N LYS A 4 -11.49 -13.93 14.80
CA LYS A 4 -10.31 -14.49 14.12
C LYS A 4 -8.98 -13.82 14.52
N LEU A 5 -8.95 -12.52 14.83
CA LEU A 5 -7.74 -11.86 15.36
C LEU A 5 -7.46 -12.22 16.82
N ALA A 6 -8.47 -12.25 17.69
CA ALA A 6 -8.27 -12.66 19.08
C ALA A 6 -7.83 -14.13 19.20
N GLU A 7 -8.37 -15.01 18.35
CA GLU A 7 -7.95 -16.42 18.26
C GLU A 7 -6.50 -16.55 17.80
N LEU A 8 -6.12 -15.88 16.70
CA LEU A 8 -4.73 -15.84 16.24
C LEU A 8 -3.78 -15.32 17.33
N LEU A 9 -4.17 -14.27 18.07
CA LEU A 9 -3.39 -13.73 19.18
C LEU A 9 -3.31 -14.70 20.36
N HIS A 10 -4.41 -15.34 20.75
CA HIS A 10 -4.43 -16.33 21.84
C HIS A 10 -3.57 -17.57 21.52
N ASP A 11 -3.53 -17.96 20.24
CA ASP A 11 -2.75 -19.10 19.77
C ASP A 11 -1.27 -18.77 19.55
N LEU A 12 -0.92 -17.50 19.31
CA LEU A 12 0.46 -17.04 19.07
C LEU A 12 1.45 -17.45 20.18
N PRO A 13 1.14 -17.35 21.49
CA PRO A 13 1.93 -17.92 22.58
C PRO A 13 2.25 -19.41 22.47
N ARG A 14 1.40 -20.21 21.80
CA ARG A 14 1.54 -21.67 21.72
C ARG A 14 2.14 -22.09 20.38
N GLN A 15 1.61 -21.56 19.28
CA GLN A 15 1.98 -21.92 17.92
C GLN A 15 3.20 -21.15 17.38
N GLY A 16 3.54 -20.00 17.97
CA GLY A 16 4.60 -19.13 17.49
C GLY A 16 4.26 -18.45 16.15
N GLY A 17 5.29 -17.94 15.47
CA GLY A 17 5.13 -17.23 14.20
C GLY A 17 4.80 -15.74 14.38
N ALA A 18 4.13 -15.16 13.39
CA ALA A 18 3.79 -13.74 13.35
C ALA A 18 2.43 -13.49 12.68
N ILE A 19 1.66 -12.56 13.25
CA ILE A 19 0.39 -12.03 12.73
C ILE A 19 0.71 -10.71 12.03
N LEU A 20 0.20 -10.54 10.81
CA LEU A 20 0.34 -9.33 10.02
C LEU A 20 -0.99 -8.60 9.89
N LEU A 21 -1.04 -7.32 10.28
CA LEU A 21 -2.25 -6.52 10.29
C LEU A 21 -2.13 -5.28 9.39
N TYR A 22 -3.09 -5.15 8.47
CA TYR A 22 -3.33 -3.93 7.71
C TYR A 22 -4.45 -3.13 8.38
N ILE A 23 -4.10 -2.04 9.06
CA ILE A 23 -5.03 -1.19 9.79
C ILE A 23 -5.38 0.00 8.88
N SER A 24 -6.12 -0.29 7.81
CA SER A 24 -6.23 0.60 6.65
C SER A 24 -6.78 1.99 6.99
N ALA A 25 -7.85 2.10 7.79
CA ALA A 25 -8.43 3.38 8.16
C ALA A 25 -7.50 4.27 9.02
N GLN A 26 -6.48 3.71 9.68
CA GLN A 26 -5.43 4.47 10.39
C GLN A 26 -4.10 4.55 9.64
N ASN A 27 -4.02 4.14 8.36
CA ASN A 27 -2.78 4.17 7.58
C ASN A 27 -1.59 3.43 8.27
N ALA A 28 -1.89 2.37 9.02
CA ALA A 28 -0.92 1.71 9.89
C ALA A 28 -0.77 0.22 9.58
N GLY A 29 0.46 -0.26 9.73
CA GLY A 29 0.84 -1.66 9.73
C GLY A 29 1.21 -2.10 11.12
N MET A 30 0.89 -3.33 11.48
CA MET A 30 1.35 -3.93 12.71
C MET A 30 1.77 -5.39 12.49
N VAL A 31 2.91 -5.76 13.06
CA VAL A 31 3.38 -7.15 13.16
C VAL A 31 3.34 -7.55 14.62
N ILE A 32 2.76 -8.71 14.91
CA ILE A 32 2.65 -9.24 16.28
C ILE A 32 3.24 -10.64 16.28
N SER A 33 4.34 -10.88 17.00
CA SER A 33 5.09 -12.13 16.94
C SER A 33 5.58 -12.59 18.30
N ARG A 34 5.61 -13.91 18.54
CA ARG A 34 6.29 -14.47 19.71
C ARG A 34 7.80 -14.28 19.59
N VAL A 35 8.43 -13.86 20.67
CA VAL A 35 9.89 -13.73 20.81
C VAL A 35 10.36 -14.65 21.93
N SER A 36 11.51 -15.27 21.70
CA SER A 36 12.24 -16.10 22.65
C SER A 36 13.71 -15.71 22.53
N ASP A 37 14.17 -14.78 23.35
CA ASP A 37 15.59 -14.50 23.47
C ASP A 37 16.23 -15.48 24.46
N LEU A 38 17.55 -15.67 24.36
CA LEU A 38 18.28 -16.65 25.19
C LEU A 38 18.36 -16.25 26.68
N ASP A 39 18.18 -14.96 26.99
CA ASP A 39 18.37 -14.38 28.32
C ASP A 39 17.09 -13.72 28.91
N SER A 40 15.91 -13.88 28.28
CA SER A 40 14.66 -13.28 28.76
C SER A 40 13.51 -14.27 28.89
N ASP A 41 12.53 -13.95 29.73
CA ASP A 41 11.23 -14.62 29.71
C ASP A 41 10.62 -14.53 28.29
N LEU A 42 9.85 -15.55 27.92
CA LEU A 42 9.12 -15.57 26.65
C LEU A 42 8.13 -14.42 26.57
N ALA A 43 8.08 -13.69 25.46
CA ALA A 43 7.23 -12.51 25.28
C ALA A 43 6.52 -12.49 23.92
N ILE A 44 5.46 -11.68 23.79
CA ILE A 44 4.86 -11.29 22.50
C ILE A 44 5.27 -9.86 22.17
N ARG A 45 5.93 -9.72 21.02
CA ARG A 45 6.37 -8.45 20.45
C ARG A 45 5.32 -7.86 19.53
N PHE A 46 5.04 -6.58 19.71
CA PHE A 46 4.20 -5.72 18.88
C PHE A 46 5.08 -4.70 18.17
N GLU A 47 5.00 -4.63 16.84
CA GLU A 47 5.78 -3.71 16.02
C GLU A 47 4.84 -2.91 15.12
N ALA A 48 4.74 -1.60 15.33
CA ALA A 48 3.82 -0.73 14.60
C ALA A 48 4.56 0.28 13.70
N PHE A 49 3.98 0.61 12.55
CA PHE A 49 4.54 1.56 11.60
C PHE A 49 3.50 2.18 10.66
N GLU A 50 3.78 3.38 10.16
CA GLU A 50 2.99 4.05 9.13
C GLU A 50 3.19 3.37 7.76
N LEU A 51 2.13 3.20 6.96
CA LEU A 51 2.25 2.55 5.65
C LEU A 51 2.50 3.54 4.51
N SER A 52 1.74 4.61 4.42
CA SER A 52 1.87 5.65 3.38
C SER A 52 2.20 7.01 4.01
N PRO A 53 3.13 7.78 3.45
CA PRO A 53 3.40 9.14 3.91
C PRO A 53 2.28 10.11 3.49
N ARG A 54 2.11 11.18 4.27
CA ARG A 54 1.25 12.34 3.92
C ARG A 54 1.69 13.01 2.61
N ASN A 55 0.73 13.58 1.89
CA ASN A 55 0.98 14.25 0.60
C ASN A 55 2.04 15.37 0.73
N ASN A 56 1.97 16.18 1.79
CA ASN A 56 2.95 17.24 2.02
C ASN A 56 4.39 16.72 2.14
N ALA A 57 4.62 15.56 2.77
CA ALA A 57 5.96 14.97 2.85
C ALA A 57 6.47 14.54 1.47
N VAL A 58 5.59 14.09 0.58
CA VAL A 58 5.95 13.76 -0.82
C VAL A 58 6.26 15.01 -1.64
N TYR A 59 5.58 16.14 -1.40
CA TYR A 59 5.83 17.39 -2.12
C TYR A 59 7.09 18.13 -1.65
N GLN A 60 7.44 18.04 -0.37
CA GLN A 60 8.58 18.75 0.22
C GLN A 60 9.94 18.09 -0.08
N GLU A 61 9.95 16.78 -0.32
CA GLU A 61 11.19 16.00 -0.44
C GLU A 61 11.62 15.77 -1.89
N ALA A 62 12.80 16.29 -2.23
CA ALA A 62 13.39 16.18 -3.56
C ALA A 62 14.00 14.79 -3.82
N GLY A 63 13.16 13.75 -3.89
CA GLY A 63 13.58 12.42 -4.39
C GLY A 63 12.94 11.23 -3.68
N ARG A 64 13.67 10.61 -2.74
CA ARG A 64 13.24 9.39 -2.04
C ARG A 64 13.10 9.67 -0.54
N LEU A 65 11.92 9.41 -0.01
CA LEU A 65 11.66 9.49 1.44
C LEU A 65 12.44 8.39 2.16
N HIS A 66 13.26 8.76 3.13
CA HIS A 66 13.92 7.84 4.04
C HIS A 66 12.97 7.49 5.19
N ARG A 67 12.49 6.24 5.26
CA ARG A 67 11.51 5.79 6.26
C ARG A 67 12.06 4.60 7.05
N SER A 68 11.92 4.66 8.38
CA SER A 68 12.40 3.64 9.33
C SER A 68 11.25 2.76 9.82
N PHE A 69 11.51 1.46 9.98
CA PHE A 69 10.52 0.47 10.38
C PHE A 69 11.09 -0.56 11.37
N PRO A 70 10.34 -0.98 12.40
CA PRO A 70 9.08 -0.38 12.84
C PRO A 70 9.30 1.03 13.41
N GLY A 71 8.21 1.81 13.53
CA GLY A 71 8.25 3.14 14.15
C GLY A 71 8.13 3.09 15.67
N SER A 72 7.56 2.01 16.21
CA SER A 72 7.51 1.72 17.66
C SER A 72 7.43 0.21 17.86
N ALA A 73 8.01 -0.29 18.96
CA ALA A 73 7.93 -1.69 19.33
C ALA A 73 7.81 -1.89 20.85
N VAL A 74 7.02 -2.89 21.26
CA VAL A 74 6.73 -3.23 22.66
C VAL A 74 6.72 -4.75 22.82
N ASP A 75 7.32 -5.24 23.90
CA ASP A 75 7.24 -6.64 24.30
C ASP A 75 6.33 -6.78 25.53
N ILE A 76 5.46 -7.78 25.50
CA ILE A 76 4.57 -8.13 26.62
C ILE A 76 4.88 -9.58 27.02
N ASP A 77 5.31 -9.80 28.26
CA ASP A 77 5.63 -11.12 28.80
C ASP A 77 4.49 -12.13 28.57
N LEU A 78 4.81 -13.40 28.28
CA LEU A 78 3.79 -14.42 28.05
C LEU A 78 2.83 -14.60 29.22
N LYS A 79 3.25 -14.30 30.46
CA LYS A 79 2.39 -14.34 31.65
C LYS A 79 1.28 -13.30 31.56
N VAL A 80 1.64 -12.05 31.23
CA VAL A 80 0.73 -10.92 31.06
C VAL A 80 -0.08 -11.05 29.76
N PHE A 81 0.55 -11.54 28.69
CA PHE A 81 -0.11 -11.77 27.41
C PHE A 81 -1.11 -12.95 27.44
N ALA A 82 -0.86 -13.98 28.27
CA ALA A 82 -1.82 -15.06 28.48
C ALA A 82 -3.09 -14.62 29.23
N GLU A 83 -3.14 -13.39 29.75
CA GLU A 83 -4.38 -12.78 30.23
C GLU A 83 -5.35 -12.59 29.07
N THR A 84 -6.37 -13.45 29.00
CA THR A 84 -7.38 -13.46 27.94
C THR A 84 -8.02 -12.09 27.69
N GLY A 85 -8.11 -11.25 28.72
CA GLY A 85 -8.61 -9.87 28.63
C GLY A 85 -7.73 -8.93 27.80
N LEU A 86 -6.40 -9.06 27.88
CA LEU A 86 -5.45 -8.21 27.16
C LEU A 86 -5.50 -8.52 25.66
N VAL A 87 -5.37 -9.80 25.29
CA VAL A 87 -5.51 -10.31 23.91
C VAL A 87 -6.81 -9.87 23.25
N ILE A 88 -7.93 -10.02 23.96
CA ILE A 88 -9.26 -9.63 23.46
C ILE A 88 -9.36 -8.11 23.22
N THR A 89 -8.81 -7.31 24.14
CA THR A 89 -8.86 -5.84 24.06
C THR A 89 -8.05 -5.34 22.87
N ILE A 90 -6.83 -5.86 22.71
CA ILE A 90 -5.95 -5.59 21.58
C ILE A 90 -6.64 -5.97 20.26
N ALA A 91 -7.18 -7.19 20.15
CA ALA A 91 -7.86 -7.66 18.94
C ALA A 91 -9.07 -6.79 18.54
N ARG A 92 -9.91 -6.40 19.51
CA ARG A 92 -11.08 -5.54 19.27
C ARG A 92 -10.67 -4.14 18.80
N THR A 93 -9.70 -3.53 19.48
CA THR A 93 -9.22 -2.17 19.18
C THR A 93 -8.62 -2.10 17.78
N LEU A 94 -7.70 -3.01 17.45
CA LEU A 94 -7.05 -3.07 16.14
C LEU A 94 -8.06 -3.32 15.01
N ALA A 95 -9.01 -4.24 15.20
CA ALA A 95 -10.04 -4.52 14.20
C ALA A 95 -11.06 -3.37 14.03
N LYS A 96 -11.37 -2.60 15.09
CA LYS A 96 -12.19 -1.37 14.98
C LYS A 96 -11.45 -0.28 14.21
N MET A 97 -10.19 -0.06 14.57
CA MET A 97 -9.29 0.88 13.90
C MET A 97 -9.01 0.51 12.45
N SER A 98 -9.09 -0.77 12.07
CA SER A 98 -8.90 -1.20 10.69
C SER A 98 -9.94 -0.63 9.72
N HIS A 99 -11.19 -0.41 10.13
CA HIS A 99 -12.28 0.00 9.23
C HIS A 99 -12.91 1.36 9.54
N GLN A 100 -12.70 1.92 10.74
CA GLN A 100 -13.38 3.13 11.19
C GLN A 100 -12.41 4.31 11.16
N ALA A 101 -12.72 5.34 10.37
CA ALA A 101 -11.98 6.60 10.41
C ALA A 101 -12.08 7.23 11.81
N ALA A 102 -10.96 7.77 12.31
CA ALA A 102 -10.92 8.52 13.55
C ALA A 102 -11.05 10.03 13.25
N PRO A 103 -12.02 10.73 13.87
CA PRO A 103 -12.17 12.18 13.68
C PRO A 103 -10.87 12.94 14.00
N GLY A 104 -10.57 13.97 13.20
CA GLY A 104 -9.36 14.78 13.37
C GLY A 104 -8.03 14.10 12.97
N MET A 105 -8.06 12.85 12.48
CA MET A 105 -6.84 12.16 11.99
C MET A 105 -6.63 12.34 10.48
N GLN A 106 -7.63 12.80 9.74
CA GLN A 106 -7.48 13.23 8.35
C GLN A 106 -6.98 14.68 8.30
N PRO A 107 -6.03 15.02 7.40
CA PRO A 107 -5.69 16.42 7.11
C PRO A 107 -6.92 17.18 6.60
N GLN A 108 -7.02 18.47 6.92
CA GLN A 108 -8.10 19.32 6.43
C GLN A 108 -7.62 20.25 5.33
N ALA A 109 -8.46 20.43 4.31
CA ALA A 109 -8.26 21.39 3.23
C ALA A 109 -9.42 22.39 3.20
N ARG A 110 -9.10 23.64 2.83
CA ARG A 110 -10.13 24.68 2.69
C ARG A 110 -10.84 24.54 1.34
N LYS A 111 -12.11 24.14 1.35
CA LYS A 111 -12.96 23.92 0.17
C LYS A 111 -14.15 24.88 0.26
N ALA A 112 -14.38 25.69 -0.77
CA ALA A 112 -15.46 26.71 -0.81
C ALA A 112 -15.56 27.63 0.44
N GLY A 113 -14.41 27.93 1.07
CA GLY A 113 -14.32 28.80 2.25
C GLY A 113 -14.33 28.08 3.60
N THR A 114 -14.88 26.87 3.68
CA THR A 114 -14.92 26.03 4.90
C THR A 114 -13.76 25.03 4.94
N ASN A 115 -13.37 24.59 6.14
CA ASN A 115 -12.40 23.50 6.31
C ASN A 115 -13.16 22.16 6.25
N MET A 116 -12.69 21.25 5.40
CA MET A 116 -13.24 19.92 5.24
C MET A 116 -12.10 18.91 5.21
N ASP A 117 -12.36 17.68 5.65
CA ASP A 117 -11.39 16.59 5.56
C ASP A 117 -10.97 16.37 4.10
N GLU A 118 -9.67 16.21 3.87
CA GLU A 118 -9.10 15.98 2.55
C GLU A 118 -8.99 14.48 2.29
N ASP A 119 -10.08 13.89 1.75
CA ASP A 119 -10.21 12.47 1.44
C ASP A 119 -9.18 11.94 0.41
N ARG A 120 -8.36 12.83 -0.16
CA ARG A 120 -7.27 12.52 -1.10
C ARG A 120 -5.88 12.47 -0.44
N ASP A 121 -5.76 12.77 0.85
CA ASP A 121 -4.53 12.59 1.65
C ASP A 121 -4.61 11.33 2.55
N THR A 122 -3.53 10.99 3.25
CA THR A 122 -3.47 9.85 4.18
C THR A 122 -3.95 10.23 5.58
N THR A 123 -4.72 9.35 6.22
CA THR A 123 -4.91 9.39 7.68
C THR A 123 -3.57 9.40 8.40
N HIS A 124 -3.44 10.18 9.47
CA HIS A 124 -2.27 10.14 10.34
C HIS A 124 -2.30 8.88 11.23
N PRO A 125 -1.19 8.16 11.42
CA PRO A 125 -1.14 6.88 12.15
C PRO A 125 -1.32 6.98 13.69
N ARG A 126 -1.62 8.17 14.24
CA ARG A 126 -1.63 8.49 15.68
C ARG A 126 -2.46 7.53 16.54
N MET A 127 -3.60 7.08 16.03
CA MET A 127 -4.45 6.11 16.74
C MET A 127 -3.75 4.77 17.00
N ILE A 128 -2.76 4.41 16.19
CA ILE A 128 -1.90 3.25 16.43
C ILE A 128 -0.60 3.67 17.11
N SER A 129 0.14 4.63 16.55
CA SER A 129 1.49 4.98 17.02
C SER A 129 1.55 5.61 18.41
N GLU A 130 0.48 6.30 18.84
CA GLU A 130 0.40 6.93 20.17
C GLU A 130 -0.59 6.17 21.06
N LEU A 131 -1.86 6.00 20.65
CA LEU A 131 -2.88 5.41 21.53
C LEU A 131 -2.70 3.90 21.77
N VAL A 132 -2.61 3.08 20.72
CA VAL A 132 -2.43 1.62 20.90
C VAL A 132 -1.04 1.30 21.43
N MET A 133 0.03 1.87 20.84
CA MET A 133 1.38 1.60 21.33
C MET A 133 1.61 2.17 22.74
N GLY A 134 0.96 3.27 23.12
CA GLY A 134 0.96 3.77 24.50
C GLY A 134 0.32 2.79 25.48
N PHE A 135 -0.85 2.25 25.17
CA PHE A 135 -1.50 1.19 25.96
C PHE A 135 -0.63 -0.07 26.10
N LEU A 136 0.00 -0.50 25.00
CA LEU A 136 0.91 -1.65 25.02
C LEU A 136 2.14 -1.35 25.92
N ASN A 137 2.74 -0.16 25.83
CA ASN A 137 3.89 0.23 26.67
C ASN A 137 3.60 0.24 28.18
N VAL A 138 2.33 0.35 28.60
CA VAL A 138 1.92 0.27 30.02
C VAL A 138 1.75 -1.19 30.48
N THR A 139 1.42 -2.10 29.56
CA THR A 139 1.17 -3.53 29.84
C THR A 139 2.38 -4.43 29.57
N GLY A 140 3.40 -3.89 28.91
CA GLY A 140 4.68 -4.54 28.66
C GLY A 140 5.83 -3.58 28.90
N HIS A 141 6.89 -3.70 28.11
CA HIS A 141 8.03 -2.78 28.12
C HIS A 141 8.46 -2.40 26.69
N PRO A 142 9.10 -1.24 26.49
CA PRO A 142 9.69 -0.88 25.20
C PRO A 142 10.63 -1.98 24.68
N ALA A 143 10.43 -2.41 23.44
CA ALA A 143 11.25 -3.44 22.82
C ALA A 143 12.41 -2.82 22.04
N ARG A 144 13.64 -3.29 22.28
CA ARG A 144 14.76 -3.01 21.38
C ARG A 144 14.67 -3.96 20.18
N VAL A 145 14.50 -3.38 19.00
CA VAL A 145 14.30 -4.11 17.74
C VAL A 145 15.27 -3.64 16.67
N ASN A 146 15.57 -4.51 15.71
CA ASN A 146 16.35 -4.14 14.54
C ASN A 146 15.50 -3.25 13.61
N ILE A 147 15.81 -1.96 13.60
CA ILE A 147 15.15 -0.99 12.71
C ILE A 147 15.73 -1.12 11.31
N ILE A 148 14.87 -1.39 10.32
CA ILE A 148 15.21 -1.35 8.90
C ILE A 148 14.90 0.03 8.32
N SER A 149 15.81 0.56 7.50
CA SER A 149 15.53 1.73 6.67
C SER A 149 15.07 1.30 5.27
N LYS A 150 14.12 2.05 4.69
CA LYS A 150 13.71 1.93 3.28
C LYS A 150 13.63 3.31 2.64
N ASN A 151 14.31 3.46 1.50
CA ASN A 151 14.19 4.62 0.62
C ASN A 151 12.94 4.46 -0.28
N THR A 152 11.81 5.02 0.16
CA THR A 152 10.53 4.95 -0.53
C THR A 152 10.35 6.16 -1.43
N ARG A 153 10.33 5.94 -2.75
CA ARG A 153 9.83 6.93 -3.72
C ARG A 153 8.31 6.81 -3.78
N GLU A 154 7.58 7.84 -3.39
CA GLU A 154 6.15 7.96 -3.69
C GLU A 154 5.95 8.97 -4.80
N GLU A 155 4.91 8.77 -5.61
CA GLU A 155 4.55 9.64 -6.73
C GLU A 155 3.04 9.85 -6.64
N LEU A 156 2.63 11.12 -6.49
CA LEU A 156 1.22 11.50 -6.40
C LEU A 156 0.74 11.96 -7.78
N LEU A 157 0.51 11.00 -8.66
CA LEU A 157 0.06 11.28 -10.03
C LEU A 157 -1.46 11.44 -10.06
N TRP A 158 -1.93 12.51 -10.71
CA TRP A 158 -3.34 12.84 -10.80
C TRP A 158 -3.65 13.43 -12.18
N ARG A 159 -4.57 12.78 -12.92
CA ARG A 159 -5.20 13.30 -14.13
C ARG A 159 -6.62 12.76 -14.18
N ASP A 160 -7.61 13.64 -14.05
CA ASP A 160 -9.05 13.34 -14.16
C ASP A 160 -9.55 12.15 -13.32
N ALA A 161 -8.97 11.94 -12.13
CA ALA A 161 -9.32 10.84 -11.21
C ALA A 161 -9.88 11.35 -9.87
N ARG A 162 -10.61 10.53 -9.11
CA ARG A 162 -11.06 10.92 -7.76
C ARG A 162 -9.90 10.97 -6.75
N SER A 163 -9.02 9.98 -6.80
CA SER A 163 -7.90 9.81 -5.86
C SER A 163 -6.57 9.83 -6.63
N PRO A 164 -5.49 10.36 -6.06
CA PRO A 164 -4.18 10.30 -6.68
C PRO A 164 -3.67 8.86 -6.71
N TRP A 165 -3.02 8.48 -7.81
CA TRP A 165 -2.23 7.26 -7.88
C TRP A 165 -1.11 7.35 -6.84
N ARG A 166 -0.84 6.26 -6.12
CA ARG A 166 0.23 6.10 -5.12
C ARG A 166 0.53 4.62 -4.91
N ARG A 167 1.61 4.27 -4.22
CA ARG A 167 1.97 2.86 -4.02
C ARG A 167 1.04 2.17 -3.00
N SER A 168 0.87 0.86 -3.17
CA SER A 168 -0.01 0.06 -2.32
C SER A 168 0.48 0.00 -0.86
N PRO A 169 -0.35 0.42 0.13
CA PRO A 169 -0.03 0.29 1.55
C PRO A 169 0.16 -1.17 1.98
N VAL A 170 -0.63 -2.09 1.39
CA VAL A 170 -0.54 -3.54 1.63
C VAL A 170 0.79 -4.10 1.14
N TRP A 171 1.30 -3.59 0.02
CA TRP A 171 2.62 -3.98 -0.48
C TRP A 171 3.75 -3.47 0.42
N MET A 172 3.62 -2.27 1.00
CA MET A 172 4.56 -1.79 2.01
C MET A 172 4.54 -2.69 3.25
N LEU A 173 3.35 -3.00 3.76
CA LEU A 173 3.14 -3.88 4.92
C LEU A 173 3.83 -5.23 4.74
N LEU A 174 3.57 -5.91 3.62
CA LEU A 174 4.20 -7.18 3.28
C LEU A 174 5.73 -7.04 3.19
N ARG A 175 6.24 -6.03 2.48
CA ARG A 175 7.69 -5.83 2.31
C ARG A 175 8.44 -5.44 3.58
N VAL A 176 7.77 -4.80 4.54
CA VAL A 176 8.34 -4.50 5.86
C VAL A 176 8.33 -5.77 6.72
N ALA A 177 7.18 -6.43 6.87
CA ALA A 177 7.05 -7.63 7.70
C ALA A 177 7.96 -8.78 7.23
N LEU A 178 8.03 -9.01 5.91
CA LEU A 178 8.96 -9.99 5.34
C LEU A 178 10.42 -9.64 5.68
N GLN A 179 10.84 -8.37 5.59
CA GLN A 179 12.23 -7.99 5.91
C GLN A 179 12.52 -8.01 7.41
N LEU A 180 11.52 -7.80 8.28
CA LEU A 180 11.67 -7.90 9.73
C LEU A 180 11.70 -9.35 10.25
N LYS A 181 11.14 -10.32 9.50
CA LYS A 181 10.99 -11.72 9.95
C LYS A 181 11.81 -12.74 9.15
N PHE A 182 12.24 -12.43 7.94
CA PHE A 182 13.24 -13.24 7.24
C PHE A 182 14.67 -12.83 7.65
N PRO A 183 15.63 -13.77 7.65
CA PRO A 183 17.05 -13.43 7.64
C PRO A 183 17.34 -12.46 6.49
N HIS A 184 18.22 -11.49 6.73
CA HIS A 184 18.53 -10.40 5.81
C HIS A 184 18.82 -10.90 4.37
N ASP A 185 19.61 -11.97 4.28
CA ASP A 185 20.05 -12.55 3.01
C ASP A 185 18.90 -13.24 2.26
N LEU A 186 17.98 -13.87 2.99
CA LEU A 186 16.84 -14.61 2.43
C LEU A 186 15.67 -13.69 2.02
N TYR A 187 15.55 -12.49 2.59
CA TYR A 187 14.49 -11.54 2.20
C TYR A 187 14.56 -11.15 0.72
N LYS A 188 15.77 -10.82 0.21
CA LYS A 188 15.94 -10.43 -1.19
C LYS A 188 15.60 -11.60 -2.12
N GLU A 189 16.13 -12.79 -1.81
CA GLU A 189 15.89 -14.04 -2.56
C GLU A 189 14.40 -14.40 -2.58
N PHE A 190 13.70 -14.34 -1.44
CA PHE A 190 12.27 -14.61 -1.36
C PHE A 190 11.43 -13.62 -2.19
N ILE A 191 11.80 -12.33 -2.19
CA ILE A 191 11.11 -11.32 -3.00
C ILE A 191 11.28 -11.60 -4.49
N VAL A 192 12.47 -11.97 -4.96
CA VAL A 192 12.71 -12.38 -6.36
C VAL A 192 11.89 -13.63 -6.70
N PHE A 193 11.94 -14.67 -5.86
CA PHE A 193 11.18 -15.92 -6.03
C PHE A 193 9.66 -15.70 -6.08
N MET A 194 9.11 -14.85 -5.20
CA MET A 194 7.69 -14.53 -5.21
C MET A 194 7.30 -13.75 -6.47
N MET A 195 8.12 -12.77 -6.89
CA MET A 195 7.86 -12.05 -8.14
C MET A 195 7.99 -12.97 -9.37
N SER A 196 8.95 -13.90 -9.41
CA SER A 196 9.03 -14.88 -10.50
C SER A 196 7.84 -15.85 -10.51
N ARG A 197 7.32 -16.28 -9.35
CA ARG A 197 6.08 -17.09 -9.30
C ARG A 197 4.87 -16.31 -9.80
N VAL A 198 4.71 -15.03 -9.46
CA VAL A 198 3.61 -14.19 -9.96
C VAL A 198 3.68 -14.01 -11.48
N ILE A 199 4.88 -13.79 -12.04
CA ILE A 199 5.11 -13.66 -13.49
C ILE A 199 4.81 -14.97 -14.24
N ASN A 200 5.19 -16.11 -13.66
CA ASN A 200 5.08 -17.43 -14.30
C ASN A 200 3.75 -18.15 -14.01
N ASP A 201 2.83 -17.52 -13.29
CA ASP A 201 1.49 -18.06 -13.03
C ASP A 201 0.62 -17.94 -14.29
N SER A 202 0.07 -19.06 -14.77
CA SER A 202 -0.78 -19.10 -15.96
C SER A 202 -2.08 -18.32 -15.79
N THR A 203 -2.58 -18.13 -14.56
CA THR A 203 -3.74 -17.28 -14.30
C THR A 203 -3.46 -15.80 -14.59
N ASN A 204 -2.20 -15.36 -14.52
CA ASN A 204 -1.77 -13.99 -14.75
C ASN A 204 -1.45 -13.66 -16.22
N GLN A 205 -1.79 -14.54 -17.16
CA GLN A 205 -1.62 -14.29 -18.61
C GLN A 205 -2.36 -13.04 -19.12
N HIS A 206 -3.39 -12.58 -18.39
CA HIS A 206 -4.14 -11.35 -18.66
C HIS A 206 -3.38 -10.05 -18.30
N LEU A 207 -2.23 -10.12 -17.63
CA LEU A 207 -1.40 -8.96 -17.34
C LEU A 207 -0.74 -8.42 -18.63
N SER A 208 -0.72 -7.09 -18.78
CA SER A 208 -0.10 -6.45 -19.94
C SER A 208 1.38 -6.82 -20.08
N SER A 209 1.88 -6.78 -21.32
CA SER A 209 3.30 -6.93 -21.64
C SER A 209 4.18 -6.05 -20.76
N ASP A 210 3.76 -4.80 -20.56
CA ASP A 210 4.54 -3.75 -19.91
C ASP A 210 4.63 -4.01 -18.40
N LEU A 211 3.55 -4.51 -17.78
CA LEU A 211 3.56 -4.94 -16.38
C LEU A 211 4.46 -6.17 -16.19
N ARG A 212 4.38 -7.15 -17.09
CA ARG A 212 5.26 -8.34 -17.07
C ARG A 212 6.72 -7.96 -17.25
N TYR A 213 7.03 -7.07 -18.20
CA TYR A 213 8.37 -6.52 -18.43
C TYR A 213 8.91 -5.78 -17.20
N ALA A 214 8.12 -4.88 -16.61
CA ALA A 214 8.52 -4.12 -15.42
C ALA A 214 8.78 -5.03 -14.19
N MET A 215 8.03 -6.13 -14.05
CA MET A 215 8.27 -7.12 -13.00
C MET A 215 9.51 -7.97 -13.29
N MET A 216 9.75 -8.39 -14.54
CA MET A 216 10.96 -9.15 -14.93
C MET A 216 12.24 -8.33 -14.76
N ALA A 217 12.29 -7.10 -15.30
CA ALA A 217 13.47 -6.23 -15.21
C ALA A 217 13.91 -6.01 -13.76
N LYS A 218 12.96 -5.94 -12.83
CA LYS A 218 13.21 -5.80 -11.41
C LYS A 218 13.84 -7.04 -10.76
N ASN A 219 13.48 -8.25 -11.20
CA ASN A 219 14.15 -9.48 -10.76
C ASN A 219 15.61 -9.50 -11.25
N THR A 220 15.84 -9.26 -12.53
CA THR A 220 17.20 -9.23 -13.12
C THR A 220 18.11 -8.19 -12.45
N LEU A 221 17.56 -7.03 -12.07
CA LEU A 221 18.27 -6.00 -11.30
C LEU A 221 18.59 -6.43 -9.85
N GLN A 222 17.77 -7.28 -9.22
CA GLN A 222 18.07 -7.81 -7.89
C GLN A 222 19.13 -8.92 -7.92
N ASP A 223 19.11 -9.79 -8.93
CA ASP A 223 20.12 -10.85 -9.09
C ASP A 223 21.50 -10.27 -9.42
N THR A 224 21.54 -9.25 -10.31
CA THR A 224 22.78 -8.53 -10.64
C THR A 224 23.32 -7.73 -9.46
N THR A 225 22.47 -7.06 -8.66
CA THR A 225 22.94 -6.38 -7.44
C THR A 225 23.40 -7.35 -6.36
N ALA A 226 22.76 -8.52 -6.19
CA ALA A 226 23.25 -9.56 -5.28
C ALA A 226 24.59 -10.17 -5.74
N ALA A 227 24.79 -10.35 -7.05
CA ALA A 227 26.08 -10.77 -7.61
C ALA A 227 27.17 -9.71 -7.37
N LEU A 228 26.86 -8.43 -7.56
CA LEU A 228 27.77 -7.32 -7.27
C LEU A 228 28.10 -7.20 -5.77
N GLU A 229 27.12 -7.30 -4.87
CA GLU A 229 27.35 -7.31 -3.41
C GLU A 229 28.26 -8.47 -3.00
N LYS A 230 28.07 -9.67 -3.59
CA LYS A 230 28.91 -10.85 -3.34
C LYS A 230 30.33 -10.69 -3.90
N GLN A 231 30.49 -10.05 -5.05
CA GLN A 231 31.80 -9.70 -5.62
C GLN A 231 32.50 -8.64 -4.78
N TRP A 232 31.76 -7.63 -4.29
CA TRP A 232 32.26 -6.58 -3.42
C TRP A 232 32.74 -7.14 -2.07
N LEU A 233 31.99 -8.06 -1.46
CA LEU A 233 32.40 -8.73 -0.23
C LEU A 233 33.68 -9.57 -0.43
N ARG A 234 33.83 -10.26 -1.57
CA ARG A 234 35.06 -10.99 -1.93
C ARG A 234 36.27 -10.06 -2.10
N LEU A 235 36.10 -8.91 -2.74
CA LEU A 235 37.15 -7.91 -2.89
C LEU A 235 37.55 -7.34 -1.52
N ARG A 236 36.59 -7.19 -0.60
CA ARG A 236 36.84 -6.71 0.77
C ARG A 236 37.60 -7.68 1.68
N THR A 237 37.66 -8.98 1.33
CA THR A 237 38.45 -10.00 2.03
C THR A 237 39.83 -10.24 1.41
N GLN A 238 40.20 -9.51 0.36
CA GLN A 238 41.56 -9.51 -0.17
C GLN A 238 42.45 -8.60 0.68
N ALA A 239 43.77 -8.80 0.60
CA ALA A 239 44.73 -7.90 1.24
C ALA A 239 44.49 -6.45 0.76
N PRO A 240 44.69 -5.43 1.62
CA PRO A 240 44.50 -4.05 1.22
C PRO A 240 45.35 -3.74 -0.02
N LEU A 241 44.70 -3.22 -1.06
CA LEU A 241 45.36 -2.80 -2.30
C LEU A 241 46.47 -1.80 -1.99
N ASP A 242 47.59 -1.89 -2.70
CA ASP A 242 48.67 -0.93 -2.58
C ASP A 242 48.23 0.43 -3.17
N LEU A 243 47.78 1.32 -2.30
CA LEU A 243 47.31 2.65 -2.67
C LEU A 243 48.46 3.65 -2.94
N SER A 244 49.73 3.21 -2.92
CA SER A 244 50.90 4.04 -3.27
C SER A 244 50.85 4.61 -4.69
N GLY A 245 50.01 4.03 -5.57
CA GLY A 245 49.67 4.59 -6.87
C GLY A 245 48.80 5.85 -6.80
N LEU A 246 47.80 5.88 -5.90
CA LEU A 246 46.86 7.00 -5.79
C LEU A 246 47.51 8.28 -5.21
N ALA A 247 48.58 8.15 -4.44
CA ALA A 247 49.37 9.28 -3.95
C ALA A 247 50.08 10.08 -5.06
N ARG A 248 50.00 9.64 -6.32
CA ARG A 248 50.56 10.30 -7.51
C ARG A 248 49.48 10.76 -8.51
N LEU A 249 48.19 10.65 -8.17
CA LEU A 249 47.11 11.18 -9.00
C LEU A 249 47.00 12.70 -8.83
N ASP A 250 46.83 13.39 -9.95
CA ASP A 250 46.71 14.84 -10.02
C ASP A 250 45.24 15.17 -10.31
N PHE A 251 44.45 15.31 -9.25
CA PHE A 251 43.00 15.44 -9.33
C PHE A 251 42.56 16.64 -10.18
N GLU A 252 43.33 17.74 -10.24
CA GLU A 252 43.00 18.89 -11.10
C GLU A 252 43.21 18.61 -12.61
N ARG A 253 44.02 17.60 -12.96
CA ARG A 253 44.15 17.10 -14.34
C ARG A 253 43.13 16.00 -14.66
N ASP A 254 42.79 15.17 -13.69
CA ASP A 254 41.92 14.00 -13.89
C ASP A 254 40.41 14.32 -13.77
N GLU A 255 40.01 15.49 -13.23
CA GLU A 255 38.60 15.91 -13.14
C GLU A 255 37.93 16.14 -14.51
N LEU A 256 38.69 16.49 -15.56
CA LEU A 256 38.17 16.80 -16.89
C LEU A 256 38.09 15.55 -17.80
N THR A 257 37.32 14.55 -17.36
CA THR A 257 36.85 13.53 -18.30
C THR A 257 35.77 14.13 -19.20
N ALA A 258 36.17 14.72 -20.32
CA ALA A 258 35.24 15.15 -21.35
C ALA A 258 34.41 13.94 -21.83
N LEU A 259 33.09 14.05 -21.84
CA LEU A 259 32.17 13.01 -22.29
C LEU A 259 31.30 13.56 -23.43
N PRO A 260 31.85 13.80 -24.64
CA PRO A 260 31.16 14.56 -25.68
C PRO A 260 29.81 13.94 -26.09
N ALA A 261 29.67 12.62 -26.00
CA ALA A 261 28.42 11.92 -26.26
C ALA A 261 27.32 12.21 -25.21
N LEU A 262 27.70 12.45 -23.95
CA LEU A 262 26.78 12.87 -22.90
C LEU A 262 26.43 14.36 -23.05
N ASP A 263 27.41 15.19 -23.37
CA ASP A 263 27.20 16.64 -23.59
C ASP A 263 26.24 16.87 -24.77
N VAL A 264 26.50 16.23 -25.93
CA VAL A 264 25.60 16.24 -27.10
C VAL A 264 24.21 15.68 -26.76
N TYR A 265 24.11 14.67 -25.89
CA TYR A 265 22.82 14.16 -25.44
C TYR A 265 22.06 15.18 -24.58
N LEU A 266 22.73 15.88 -23.67
CA LEU A 266 22.13 16.90 -22.80
C LEU A 266 21.69 18.14 -23.60
N GLU A 267 22.48 18.58 -24.58
CA GLU A 267 22.06 19.60 -25.56
C GLU A 267 20.86 19.13 -26.38
N ALA A 268 20.87 17.89 -26.88
CA ALA A 268 19.75 17.31 -27.64
C ALA A 268 18.49 17.02 -26.80
N VAL A 269 18.58 16.99 -25.47
CA VAL A 269 17.42 17.00 -24.56
C VAL A 269 16.89 18.43 -24.39
N SER A 270 17.79 19.40 -24.22
CA SER A 270 17.46 20.82 -24.06
C SER A 270 16.83 21.44 -25.31
N ALA A 271 17.23 20.97 -26.50
CA ALA A 271 16.69 21.40 -27.79
C ALA A 271 15.31 20.80 -28.15
N ARG A 272 14.73 19.92 -27.32
CA ARG A 272 13.40 19.35 -27.57
C ARG A 272 12.31 20.36 -27.28
N GLN A 273 11.96 21.15 -28.29
CA GLN A 273 10.65 21.82 -28.30
C GLN A 273 9.55 20.76 -28.13
N GLY A 274 8.59 21.05 -27.26
CA GLY A 274 7.56 20.10 -26.84
C GLY A 274 6.76 19.56 -28.03
N GLY A 275 7.06 18.35 -28.46
CA GLY A 275 6.31 17.66 -29.50
C GLY A 275 4.86 17.51 -29.10
N GLN A 276 3.95 17.81 -30.04
CA GLN A 276 2.51 17.62 -29.90
C GLN A 276 2.18 16.24 -29.29
N PRO A 277 1.22 16.14 -28.36
CA PRO A 277 0.91 14.89 -27.68
C PRO A 277 0.35 13.87 -28.67
N ASN A 278 1.21 12.97 -29.13
CA ASN A 278 0.86 11.94 -30.08
C ASN A 278 0.00 10.87 -29.37
N ASN A 279 -1.32 11.05 -29.39
CA ASN A 279 -2.34 10.21 -28.73
C ASN A 279 -2.49 8.79 -29.34
N GLY A 280 -1.39 8.22 -29.84
CA GLY A 280 -1.35 6.96 -30.59
C GLY A 280 -0.26 5.99 -30.13
N PHE A 281 0.25 6.10 -28.90
CA PHE A 281 1.16 5.07 -28.35
C PHE A 281 0.40 3.78 -28.03
N GLN A 282 0.32 2.88 -29.01
CA GLN A 282 0.00 1.47 -28.81
C GLN A 282 1.31 0.66 -28.84
N PRO A 283 1.85 0.21 -27.69
CA PRO A 283 3.03 -0.64 -27.68
C PRO A 283 2.71 -1.98 -28.33
N LYS A 284 3.38 -2.29 -29.45
CA LYS A 284 3.34 -3.63 -30.06
C LYS A 284 4.29 -4.53 -29.27
N SER A 285 3.71 -5.37 -28.41
CA SER A 285 4.46 -6.37 -27.63
C SER A 285 5.14 -7.39 -28.56
N GLY A 286 6.47 -7.51 -28.46
CA GLY A 286 7.27 -8.54 -29.15
C GLY A 286 7.28 -9.91 -28.43
N LEU A 287 6.51 -10.06 -27.35
CA LEU A 287 6.37 -11.33 -26.63
C LEU A 287 5.52 -12.34 -27.41
N VAL A 288 6.06 -13.54 -27.61
CA VAL A 288 5.37 -14.67 -28.25
C VAL A 288 4.60 -15.46 -27.20
N ALA A 289 3.31 -15.70 -27.44
CA ALA A 289 2.50 -16.63 -26.66
C ALA A 289 2.46 -18.00 -27.35
N PHE A 290 2.83 -19.06 -26.64
CA PHE A 290 2.80 -20.43 -27.14
C PHE A 290 1.49 -21.14 -26.76
N ASP A 291 0.85 -21.79 -27.72
CA ASP A 291 -0.37 -22.59 -27.52
C ASP A 291 -0.03 -23.87 -26.73
N PRO A 292 -0.68 -24.14 -25.57
CA PRO A 292 -0.49 -25.36 -24.80
C PRO A 292 -0.70 -26.68 -25.57
N LEU A 293 -1.52 -26.68 -26.63
CA LEU A 293 -1.92 -27.87 -27.38
C LEU A 293 -1.11 -28.12 -28.66
N ALA A 294 -0.42 -27.10 -29.18
CA ALA A 294 0.33 -27.17 -30.44
C ALA A 294 1.84 -27.06 -30.21
N LEU A 295 2.63 -27.72 -31.05
CA LEU A 295 4.09 -27.65 -30.97
C LEU A 295 4.59 -26.22 -31.30
N PRO A 296 5.43 -25.59 -30.45
CA PRO A 296 5.91 -24.23 -30.66
C PRO A 296 6.65 -24.05 -31.99
N ARG A 297 6.55 -22.85 -32.57
CA ARG A 297 7.40 -22.42 -33.68
C ARG A 297 8.27 -21.26 -33.23
N LEU A 298 9.59 -21.40 -33.40
CA LEU A 298 10.57 -20.42 -32.94
C LEU A 298 10.96 -19.38 -34.02
N THR A 299 10.36 -19.46 -35.22
CA THR A 299 10.70 -18.65 -36.41
C THR A 299 10.43 -17.14 -36.30
N HIS A 300 9.82 -16.68 -35.21
CA HIS A 300 9.51 -15.26 -34.96
C HIS A 300 10.00 -14.77 -33.59
N VAL A 301 10.79 -15.58 -32.88
CA VAL A 301 11.28 -15.29 -31.52
C VAL A 301 12.39 -14.24 -31.52
N ASP A 302 13.17 -14.16 -32.59
CA ASP A 302 14.27 -13.20 -32.80
C ASP A 302 13.83 -11.86 -33.40
N SER A 303 12.58 -11.75 -33.86
CA SER A 303 12.08 -10.58 -34.61
C SER A 303 12.01 -9.28 -33.79
N HIS A 304 12.16 -9.37 -32.46
CA HIS A 304 12.29 -8.21 -31.57
C HIS A 304 13.40 -8.47 -30.53
N CYS A 305 14.59 -7.90 -30.73
CA CYS A 305 15.78 -8.13 -29.91
C CYS A 305 15.55 -7.95 -28.39
N ASP A 306 14.71 -6.98 -28.01
CA ASP A 306 14.43 -6.64 -26.60
C ASP A 306 13.69 -7.75 -25.81
N TYR A 307 13.09 -8.72 -26.51
CA TYR A 307 12.23 -9.76 -25.94
C TYR A 307 12.79 -11.20 -26.08
N ILE A 308 13.99 -11.37 -26.66
CA ILE A 308 14.55 -12.71 -26.98
C ILE A 308 14.69 -13.57 -25.71
N ASN A 309 15.22 -13.04 -24.61
CA ASN A 309 15.38 -13.79 -23.35
C ASN A 309 14.03 -14.31 -22.81
N GLN A 310 13.00 -13.47 -22.89
CA GLN A 310 11.67 -13.74 -22.36
C GLN A 310 10.93 -14.75 -23.25
N ASN A 311 11.09 -14.66 -24.56
CA ASN A 311 10.54 -15.62 -25.53
C ASN A 311 11.22 -17.00 -25.41
N LEU A 312 12.55 -17.05 -25.24
CA LEU A 312 13.27 -18.29 -24.94
C LEU A 312 12.82 -18.91 -23.61
N HIS A 313 12.66 -18.12 -22.55
CA HIS A 313 12.17 -18.61 -21.27
C HIS A 313 10.71 -19.13 -21.34
N ALA A 314 9.84 -18.43 -22.09
CA ALA A 314 8.47 -18.89 -22.33
C ALA A 314 8.43 -20.23 -23.09
N PHE A 315 9.37 -20.47 -24.01
CA PHE A 315 9.54 -21.75 -24.68
C PHE A 315 10.00 -22.85 -23.72
N GLU A 316 11.00 -22.58 -22.88
CA GLU A 316 11.48 -23.52 -21.85
C GLU A 316 10.36 -23.93 -20.88
N LEU A 317 9.53 -22.98 -20.45
CA LEU A 317 8.34 -23.24 -19.63
C LEU A 317 7.29 -24.06 -20.39
N TRP A 318 7.08 -23.82 -21.69
CA TRP A 318 6.20 -24.65 -22.51
C TRP A 318 6.69 -26.10 -22.56
N VAL A 319 7.99 -26.32 -22.81
CA VAL A 319 8.60 -27.65 -22.84
C VAL A 319 8.49 -28.34 -21.49
N ALA A 320 8.71 -27.63 -20.38
CA ALA A 320 8.58 -28.20 -19.04
C ALA A 320 7.14 -28.60 -18.69
N GLY A 321 6.13 -27.83 -19.13
CA GLY A 321 4.72 -28.06 -18.79
C GLY A 321 3.95 -29.00 -19.73
N HIS A 322 4.17 -28.90 -21.04
CA HIS A 322 3.24 -29.45 -22.05
C HIS A 322 3.85 -30.57 -22.91
N MET A 323 5.18 -30.69 -22.96
CA MET A 323 5.87 -31.73 -23.76
C MET A 323 5.46 -33.16 -23.38
N GLY A 324 5.16 -33.41 -22.10
CA GLY A 324 4.71 -34.72 -21.62
C GLY A 324 3.33 -35.12 -22.17
N GLU A 325 2.41 -34.16 -22.24
CA GLU A 325 1.07 -34.32 -22.81
C GLU A 325 1.14 -34.45 -24.33
N TRP A 326 1.86 -33.53 -25.00
CA TRP A 326 2.03 -33.53 -26.45
C TRP A 326 2.65 -34.83 -26.96
N ARG A 327 3.69 -35.34 -26.29
CA ARG A 327 4.29 -36.63 -26.62
C ARG A 327 3.28 -37.78 -26.51
N ARG A 328 2.40 -37.76 -25.50
CA ARG A 328 1.39 -38.81 -25.26
C ARG A 328 0.31 -38.82 -26.35
N THR A 329 -0.04 -37.65 -26.90
CA THR A 329 -1.05 -37.53 -27.96
C THR A 329 -0.48 -37.81 -29.36
N HIS A 330 0.81 -37.55 -29.61
CA HIS A 330 1.47 -37.71 -30.92
C HIS A 330 2.33 -38.99 -31.03
N LEU A 331 2.12 -39.99 -30.17
CA LEU A 331 2.88 -41.27 -30.13
C LEU A 331 2.85 -42.05 -31.46
N ASN A 332 1.78 -41.91 -32.23
CA ASN A 332 1.54 -42.66 -33.48
C ASN A 332 1.78 -41.81 -34.75
N ASP A 333 2.16 -40.53 -34.60
CA ASP A 333 2.40 -39.65 -35.74
C ASP A 333 3.79 -39.88 -36.32
N ALA A 334 3.85 -40.34 -37.58
CA ALA A 334 5.10 -40.64 -38.28
C ALA A 334 6.11 -39.48 -38.30
N ASN A 335 5.61 -38.24 -38.30
CA ASN A 335 6.42 -37.03 -38.40
C ASN A 335 6.72 -36.37 -37.04
N ALA A 336 6.23 -36.93 -35.92
CA ALA A 336 6.42 -36.31 -34.59
C ALA A 336 7.90 -36.16 -34.22
N CYS A 337 8.73 -37.17 -34.52
CA CYS A 337 10.17 -37.13 -34.27
C CYS A 337 10.89 -36.07 -35.13
N GLU A 338 10.47 -35.88 -36.38
CA GLU A 338 11.02 -34.86 -37.30
C GLU A 338 10.69 -33.44 -36.84
N GLN A 339 9.44 -33.21 -36.40
CA GLN A 339 9.01 -31.94 -35.83
C GLN A 339 9.77 -31.59 -34.55
N LEU A 340 9.99 -32.57 -33.66
CA LEU A 340 10.79 -32.39 -32.45
C LEU A 340 12.27 -32.13 -32.77
N HIS A 341 12.84 -32.82 -33.76
CA HIS A 341 14.22 -32.60 -34.19
C HIS A 341 14.42 -31.17 -34.70
N THR A 342 13.55 -30.73 -35.62
CA THR A 342 13.53 -29.36 -36.18
C THR A 342 13.40 -28.30 -35.08
N LEU A 343 12.56 -28.56 -34.07
CA LEU A 343 12.35 -27.66 -32.94
C LEU A 343 13.59 -27.55 -32.04
N VAL A 344 14.24 -28.69 -31.74
CA VAL A 344 15.46 -28.73 -30.93
C VAL A 344 16.62 -28.04 -31.65
N GLU A 345 16.76 -28.24 -32.96
CA GLU A 345 17.75 -27.51 -33.77
C GLU A 345 17.49 -26.01 -33.77
N SER A 346 16.23 -25.58 -33.99
CA SER A 346 15.84 -24.17 -33.95
C SER A 346 16.15 -23.51 -32.60
N TYR A 347 15.85 -24.19 -31.48
CA TYR A 347 16.18 -23.69 -30.14
C TYR A 347 17.70 -23.67 -29.90
N HIS A 348 18.42 -24.71 -30.33
CA HIS A 348 19.88 -24.77 -30.18
C HIS A 348 20.58 -23.67 -30.98
N GLU A 349 20.12 -23.37 -32.20
CA GLU A 349 20.69 -22.32 -33.02
C GLU A 349 20.43 -20.93 -32.41
N LEU A 350 19.19 -20.64 -31.99
CA LEU A 350 18.83 -19.38 -31.33
C LEU A 350 19.60 -19.17 -30.02
N THR A 351 19.68 -20.18 -29.17
CA THR A 351 20.44 -20.09 -27.91
C THR A 351 21.94 -19.98 -28.14
N SER A 352 22.50 -20.70 -29.13
CA SER A 352 23.93 -20.60 -29.46
C SER A 352 24.29 -19.24 -30.07
N ARG A 353 23.41 -18.65 -30.89
CA ARG A 353 23.59 -17.27 -31.39
C ARG A 353 23.54 -16.25 -30.26
N HIS A 354 22.58 -16.38 -29.34
CA HIS A 354 22.29 -15.37 -28.31
C HIS A 354 23.18 -15.44 -27.06
N TYR A 355 23.64 -16.62 -26.66
CA TYR A 355 24.50 -16.81 -25.48
C TYR A 355 26.01 -16.91 -25.80
N ASN A 356 26.41 -16.67 -27.05
CA ASN A 356 27.80 -16.72 -27.46
C ASN A 356 28.66 -15.71 -26.66
N GLY A 357 29.72 -16.18 -26.02
CA GLY A 357 30.62 -15.36 -25.19
C GLY A 357 30.30 -15.28 -23.69
N ASN A 358 29.24 -15.93 -23.16
CA ASN A 358 28.94 -15.90 -21.72
C ASN A 358 28.93 -17.30 -21.05
N PRO A 359 30.06 -17.77 -20.47
CA PRO A 359 30.18 -19.12 -19.93
C PRO A 359 29.34 -19.39 -18.68
N ALA A 360 28.79 -18.37 -18.01
CA ALA A 360 27.96 -18.57 -16.81
C ALA A 360 26.56 -19.16 -17.12
N ALA A 361 26.03 -18.90 -18.31
CA ALA A 361 24.68 -19.33 -18.72
C ALA A 361 24.56 -20.87 -18.84
N ILE A 362 25.60 -21.53 -19.33
CA ILE A 362 25.65 -22.99 -19.58
C ILE A 362 25.48 -23.79 -18.28
N THR A 363 25.96 -23.27 -17.15
CA THR A 363 25.87 -23.92 -15.83
C THR A 363 24.49 -23.85 -15.14
N SER A 364 23.54 -23.08 -15.67
CA SER A 364 22.23 -22.87 -15.04
C SER A 364 21.33 -24.11 -15.10
N SER A 365 21.29 -24.78 -16.26
CA SER A 365 20.41 -25.93 -16.54
C SER A 365 20.58 -27.08 -15.54
N SER A 366 21.82 -27.44 -15.18
CA SER A 366 22.07 -28.52 -14.21
C SER A 366 21.69 -28.21 -12.75
N ARG A 367 21.48 -26.94 -12.38
CA ARG A 367 21.14 -26.55 -10.98
C ARG A 367 19.68 -26.83 -10.61
N CYS A 368 18.78 -26.92 -11.60
CA CYS A 368 17.33 -27.00 -11.37
C CYS A 368 16.90 -28.29 -10.60
N LYS A 369 17.54 -29.43 -10.90
CA LYS A 369 17.16 -30.77 -10.39
C LYS A 369 17.16 -30.91 -8.85
N ASN A 370 18.06 -30.20 -8.16
CA ASN A 370 18.17 -30.30 -6.70
C ASN A 370 17.22 -29.35 -5.94
N GLN A 371 16.80 -28.23 -6.56
CA GLN A 371 15.82 -27.33 -5.94
C GLN A 371 14.39 -27.86 -6.07
N MET A 372 14.04 -28.49 -7.20
CA MET A 372 12.74 -29.15 -7.39
C MET A 372 12.45 -30.23 -6.33
N LYS A 373 13.47 -30.99 -5.90
CA LYS A 373 13.34 -31.97 -4.80
C LYS A 373 13.02 -31.33 -3.45
N ARG A 374 13.55 -30.13 -3.16
CA ARG A 374 13.27 -29.39 -1.91
C ARG A 374 11.85 -28.81 -1.90
N LEU A 375 11.37 -28.31 -3.04
CA LEU A 375 10.03 -27.75 -3.16
C LEU A 375 8.94 -28.81 -2.88
N SER A 376 9.09 -30.00 -3.48
CA SER A 376 8.17 -31.14 -3.29
C SER A 376 8.04 -31.59 -1.83
N MET A 377 9.13 -31.57 -1.05
CA MET A 377 9.07 -31.89 0.39
C MET A 377 8.29 -30.86 1.21
N LEU A 378 8.28 -29.59 0.79
CA LEU A 378 7.66 -28.50 1.54
C LEU A 378 6.15 -28.43 1.31
N GLU A 379 5.70 -28.73 0.09
CA GLU A 379 4.27 -28.82 -0.26
C GLU A 379 3.58 -29.98 0.50
N ALA A 380 4.25 -31.14 0.60
CA ALA A 380 3.73 -32.29 1.36
C ALA A 380 3.49 -31.98 2.86
N TYR A 381 4.33 -31.14 3.46
CA TYR A 381 4.20 -30.76 4.88
C TYR A 381 3.01 -29.82 5.15
N LEU A 382 2.72 -28.90 4.22
CA LEU A 382 1.62 -27.94 4.39
C LEU A 382 0.24 -28.61 4.24
N VAL A 383 0.09 -29.50 3.24
CA VAL A 383 -1.12 -30.30 3.02
C VAL A 383 -1.44 -31.17 4.25
N TYR A 384 -0.41 -31.76 4.88
CA TYR A 384 -0.57 -32.53 6.12
C TYR A 384 -1.14 -31.68 7.28
N ARG A 385 -0.80 -30.39 7.36
CA ARG A 385 -1.19 -29.54 8.50
C ARG A 385 -2.61 -28.97 8.37
N GLU A 386 -3.07 -28.71 7.14
CA GLU A 386 -4.43 -28.25 6.87
C GLU A 386 -5.49 -29.33 7.20
N GLY A 387 -5.20 -30.60 6.89
CA GLY A 387 -6.09 -31.73 7.18
C GLY A 387 -6.28 -32.09 8.65
N ASN A 388 -5.65 -31.38 9.59
CA ASN A 388 -5.63 -31.70 11.04
C ASN A 388 -6.19 -30.57 11.95
N ALA A 389 -6.90 -29.58 11.40
CA ALA A 389 -7.47 -28.46 12.16
C ALA A 389 -8.93 -28.70 12.61
N ALA A 390 -9.30 -28.27 13.83
CA ALA A 390 -10.43 -28.88 14.56
C ALA A 390 -11.69 -28.04 14.90
N LEU A 391 -11.79 -26.71 14.65
CA LEU A 391 -13.06 -25.91 14.53
C LEU A 391 -12.83 -24.37 14.36
N ALA A 392 -13.91 -23.57 14.17
CA ALA A 392 -13.93 -22.21 13.59
C ALA A 392 -14.58 -21.05 14.45
N SER A 393 -14.70 -19.81 13.91
CA SER A 393 -13.99 -18.64 14.49
C SER A 393 -14.67 -17.23 14.73
N VAL A 394 -16.00 -17.05 14.94
CA VAL A 394 -16.63 -15.70 14.68
C VAL A 394 -17.32 -14.86 15.80
N GLU A 395 -18.14 -15.40 16.70
CA GLU A 395 -19.18 -14.64 17.45
C GLU A 395 -18.71 -13.76 18.64
N ILE A 396 -17.99 -14.34 19.62
CA ILE A 396 -17.82 -13.91 21.05
C ILE A 396 -17.47 -12.45 21.36
N LEU A 397 -17.00 -11.65 20.41
CA LEU A 397 -16.38 -10.34 20.68
C LEU A 397 -17.32 -9.12 20.59
N CYS A 398 -18.63 -9.32 20.47
CA CYS A 398 -19.53 -8.28 19.97
C CYS A 398 -20.20 -7.38 21.03
N ASP A 399 -20.66 -7.93 22.16
CA ASP A 399 -21.63 -7.20 23.01
C ASP A 399 -21.07 -6.63 24.33
N ILE A 400 -21.67 -5.51 24.75
CA ILE A 400 -21.33 -4.73 25.94
C ILE A 400 -22.42 -4.94 27.00
N THR A 401 -22.06 -5.53 28.14
CA THR A 401 -22.96 -5.79 29.27
C THR A 401 -22.28 -5.42 30.59
N PRO A 402 -22.99 -5.33 31.74
CA PRO A 402 -22.37 -5.03 33.04
C PRO A 402 -21.32 -6.06 33.48
N GLY A 403 -21.37 -7.28 32.94
CA GLY A 403 -20.33 -8.30 33.13
C GLY A 403 -19.08 -8.12 32.26
N SER A 404 -19.15 -7.29 31.21
CA SER A 404 -18.09 -7.11 30.21
C SER A 404 -16.88 -6.35 30.78
N LEU A 405 -15.70 -6.68 30.23
CA LEU A 405 -14.40 -6.18 30.71
C LEU A 405 -14.32 -4.64 30.75
N SER A 406 -15.00 -3.98 29.81
CA SER A 406 -15.03 -2.52 29.65
C SER A 406 -15.71 -1.78 30.80
N VAL A 407 -16.73 -2.36 31.44
CA VAL A 407 -17.45 -1.68 32.55
C VAL A 407 -16.62 -1.78 33.84
N LYS A 408 -16.19 -3.00 34.19
CA LYS A 408 -15.43 -3.32 35.41
C LYS A 408 -14.05 -2.66 35.51
N TYR A 409 -13.54 -2.12 34.40
CA TYR A 409 -12.26 -1.40 34.35
C TYR A 409 -12.40 0.07 34.73
N VAL A 410 -13.50 0.73 34.33
CA VAL A 410 -13.80 2.12 34.72
C VAL A 410 -14.10 2.21 36.22
N ASP A 411 -14.80 1.21 36.77
CA ASP A 411 -15.14 1.13 38.20
C ASP A 411 -13.93 1.06 39.16
N ARG A 412 -12.70 0.88 38.64
CA ARG A 412 -11.48 0.68 39.43
C ARG A 412 -10.42 1.78 39.31
N SER A 413 -10.59 2.76 38.42
CA SER A 413 -9.61 3.83 38.20
C SER A 413 -10.19 5.19 38.60
N ALA A 414 -9.68 5.77 39.68
CA ALA A 414 -10.10 7.08 40.16
C ALA A 414 -9.87 8.19 39.11
N ASP A 415 -8.78 8.12 38.36
CA ASP A 415 -8.46 9.10 37.30
C ASP A 415 -9.43 8.99 36.12
N LEU A 416 -9.81 7.76 35.71
CA LEU A 416 -10.81 7.56 34.65
C LEU A 416 -12.22 7.91 35.11
N GLN A 417 -12.55 7.74 36.39
CA GLN A 417 -13.81 8.22 36.97
C GLN A 417 -13.84 9.75 37.01
N ALA A 418 -12.79 10.40 37.52
CA ALA A 418 -12.66 11.85 37.51
C ALA A 418 -12.72 12.43 36.09
N LEU A 419 -12.09 11.77 35.11
CA LEU A 419 -12.18 12.14 33.70
C LEU A 419 -13.58 11.92 33.11
N SER A 420 -14.26 10.82 33.45
CA SER A 420 -15.65 10.57 33.03
C SER A 420 -16.59 11.65 33.59
N THR A 421 -16.49 11.96 34.88
CA THR A 421 -17.26 13.05 35.52
C THR A 421 -16.90 14.43 34.94
N SER A 422 -15.64 14.66 34.56
CA SER A 422 -15.24 15.89 33.86
C SER A 422 -15.86 16.00 32.46
N ILE A 423 -15.92 14.89 31.70
CA ILE A 423 -16.53 14.82 30.38
C ILE A 423 -18.06 14.98 30.49
N GLU A 424 -18.69 14.30 31.43
CA GLU A 424 -20.14 14.39 31.67
C GLU A 424 -20.55 15.81 32.12
N SER A 425 -19.82 16.40 33.08
CA SER A 425 -20.10 17.78 33.51
C SER A 425 -19.81 18.82 32.42
N GLN A 426 -18.85 18.58 31.53
CA GLN A 426 -18.67 19.41 30.34
C GLN A 426 -19.81 19.25 29.32
N ALA A 427 -20.22 18.01 29.02
CA ALA A 427 -21.35 17.73 28.13
C ALA A 427 -22.68 18.28 28.66
N VAL A 428 -22.89 18.29 29.98
CA VAL A 428 -24.04 18.94 30.62
C VAL A 428 -24.00 20.45 30.39
N ARG A 429 -22.87 21.13 30.67
CA ARG A 429 -22.73 22.58 30.45
C ARG A 429 -22.90 22.97 28.97
N GLU A 430 -22.33 22.21 28.05
CA GLU A 430 -22.48 22.44 26.61
C GLU A 430 -23.94 22.24 26.15
N LYS A 431 -24.64 21.24 26.72
CA LYS A 431 -26.07 21.01 26.48
C LYS A 431 -26.95 22.11 27.05
N GLU A 432 -26.69 22.57 28.28
CA GLU A 432 -27.43 23.66 28.93
C GLU A 432 -27.27 24.97 28.14
N ALA A 433 -26.04 25.34 27.76
CA ALA A 433 -25.78 26.49 26.90
C ALA A 433 -26.53 26.39 25.55
N LYS A 434 -26.60 25.20 24.94
CA LYS A 434 -27.38 24.96 23.72
C LYS A 434 -28.90 25.00 23.94
N ILE A 435 -29.39 24.65 25.13
CA ILE A 435 -30.82 24.80 25.49
C ILE A 435 -31.17 26.28 25.68
N GLU A 436 -30.32 27.07 26.34
CA GLU A 436 -30.50 28.52 26.47
C GLU A 436 -30.45 29.24 25.12
N GLU A 437 -29.48 28.90 24.27
CA GLU A 437 -29.37 29.41 22.90
C GLU A 437 -30.63 29.06 22.08
N LEU A 438 -31.11 27.82 22.17
CA LEU A 438 -32.35 27.39 21.51
C LEU A 438 -33.59 28.10 22.07
N ALA A 439 -33.65 28.35 23.37
CA ALA A 439 -34.75 29.09 23.99
C ALA A 439 -34.77 30.54 23.49
N ARG A 440 -33.60 31.21 23.49
CA ARG A 440 -33.43 32.57 22.95
C ARG A 440 -33.86 32.65 21.47
N LEU A 441 -33.36 31.72 20.64
CA LEU A 441 -33.71 31.65 19.22
C LEU A 441 -35.20 31.34 18.99
N LYS A 442 -35.84 30.53 19.83
CA LYS A 442 -37.29 30.29 19.76
C LYS A 442 -38.11 31.52 20.14
N SER A 443 -37.70 32.29 21.14
CA SER A 443 -38.35 33.56 21.51
C SER A 443 -38.18 34.61 20.42
N GLU A 444 -36.99 34.72 19.83
CA GLU A 444 -36.68 35.60 18.70
C GLU A 444 -37.50 35.22 17.46
N TYR A 445 -37.55 33.93 17.11
CA TYR A 445 -38.40 33.42 16.04
C TYR A 445 -39.90 33.66 16.28
N ALA A 446 -40.40 33.42 17.50
CA ALA A 446 -41.79 33.68 17.85
C ALA A 446 -42.16 35.17 17.75
N LEU A 447 -41.23 36.06 18.14
CA LEU A 447 -41.38 37.50 17.96
C LEU A 447 -41.46 37.87 16.47
N LEU A 448 -40.50 37.43 15.66
CA LEU A 448 -40.46 37.67 14.21
C LEU A 448 -41.72 37.15 13.50
N MET A 449 -42.17 35.93 13.84
CA MET A 449 -43.42 35.36 13.33
C MET A 449 -44.65 36.17 13.75
N SER A 450 -44.69 36.69 14.98
CA SER A 450 -45.80 37.55 15.43
C SER A 450 -45.81 38.92 14.72
N LEU A 451 -44.64 39.40 14.28
CA LEU A 451 -44.50 40.62 13.49
C LEU A 451 -44.89 40.37 12.02
N ASP A 452 -44.50 39.26 11.38
CA ASP A 452 -44.96 38.87 10.02
C ASP A 452 -46.48 38.62 9.95
N GLN A 453 -47.10 38.17 11.04
CA GLN A 453 -48.55 37.97 11.12
C GLN A 453 -49.33 39.28 11.33
N ARG A 454 -48.71 40.31 11.91
CA ARG A 454 -49.34 41.61 12.21
C ARG A 454 -48.99 42.72 11.21
N ALA A 455 -47.88 42.59 10.50
CA ALA A 455 -47.46 43.52 9.48
C ALA A 455 -48.09 43.13 8.14
N ASP A 456 -48.82 44.06 7.53
CA ASP A 456 -49.22 43.94 6.14
C ASP A 456 -48.05 44.23 5.20
N CYS A 457 -48.15 43.74 3.96
CA CYS A 457 -47.18 44.09 2.94
C CYS A 457 -47.38 45.56 2.52
N GLU A 458 -46.31 46.35 2.52
CA GLU A 458 -46.36 47.72 2.03
C GLU A 458 -46.35 47.75 0.49
N TYR A 459 -47.40 48.34 -0.08
CA TYR A 459 -47.49 48.64 -1.51
C TYR A 459 -47.39 50.15 -1.74
N TYR A 460 -46.94 50.53 -2.93
CA TYR A 460 -46.99 51.90 -3.40
C TYR A 460 -47.58 51.92 -4.81
N GLU A 461 -48.36 52.95 -5.11
CA GLU A 461 -48.86 53.15 -6.47
C GLU A 461 -47.72 53.62 -7.37
N TYR A 462 -47.49 52.84 -8.41
CA TYR A 462 -46.60 53.17 -9.51
C TYR A 462 -47.46 53.60 -10.69
N VAL A 463 -47.36 54.86 -11.08
CA VAL A 463 -48.06 55.37 -12.26
C VAL A 463 -47.44 54.74 -13.51
N LEU A 464 -48.22 53.92 -14.22
CA LEU A 464 -47.85 53.35 -15.51
C LEU A 464 -48.04 54.38 -16.63
N GLU A 465 -49.15 55.11 -16.59
CA GLU A 465 -49.51 56.14 -17.56
C GLU A 465 -50.25 57.28 -16.86
N ARG A 466 -49.93 58.53 -17.20
CA ARG A 466 -50.53 59.72 -16.58
C ARG A 466 -51.77 60.19 -17.35
N ALA A 467 -52.70 60.82 -16.62
CA ALA A 467 -53.87 61.46 -17.17
C ALA A 467 -53.51 62.44 -18.31
N ASP A 468 -54.30 62.41 -19.38
CA ASP A 468 -54.14 63.25 -20.57
C ASP A 468 -55.50 63.74 -21.08
N GLN A 469 -55.52 64.42 -22.23
CA GLN A 469 -56.75 64.99 -22.80
C GLN A 469 -57.84 63.96 -23.20
N ARG A 470 -57.54 62.66 -23.13
CA ARG A 470 -58.49 61.57 -23.41
C ARG A 470 -58.85 60.76 -22.16
N MET A 471 -58.17 60.97 -21.05
CA MET A 471 -58.31 60.11 -19.88
C MET A 471 -58.06 60.90 -18.58
N ASP A 472 -59.14 61.18 -17.86
CA ASP A 472 -59.19 62.11 -16.70
C ASP A 472 -58.50 61.60 -15.40
N HIS A 473 -57.83 60.44 -15.42
CA HIS A 473 -57.13 59.89 -14.26
C HIS A 473 -55.91 59.05 -14.66
N ASP A 474 -54.90 58.99 -13.78
CA ASP A 474 -53.68 58.19 -13.96
C ASP A 474 -54.01 56.68 -13.93
N ILE A 475 -53.35 55.88 -14.78
CA ILE A 475 -53.33 54.42 -14.65
C ILE A 475 -52.23 54.04 -13.65
N THR A 476 -52.63 53.56 -12.48
CA THR A 476 -51.73 53.14 -11.41
C THR A 476 -51.71 51.62 -11.22
N GLU A 477 -50.51 51.08 -10.94
CA GLU A 477 -50.32 49.69 -10.51
C GLU A 477 -49.79 49.67 -9.07
N GLN A 478 -50.39 48.83 -8.22
CA GLN A 478 -49.93 48.61 -6.85
C GLN A 478 -48.67 47.73 -6.84
N ARG A 479 -47.49 48.31 -6.60
CA ARG A 479 -46.21 47.59 -6.54
C ARG A 479 -45.72 47.40 -5.11
N HIS A 480 -45.24 46.19 -4.81
CA HIS A 480 -44.71 45.84 -3.50
C HIS A 480 -43.38 46.56 -3.21
N ARG A 481 -43.23 47.17 -2.02
CA ARG A 481 -41.98 47.83 -1.63
C ARG A 481 -40.85 46.82 -1.41
N ARG A 482 -39.66 47.11 -1.96
CA ARG A 482 -38.46 46.28 -1.76
C ARG A 482 -37.95 46.28 -0.32
N SER A 483 -38.26 47.34 0.45
CA SER A 483 -37.91 47.49 1.86
C SER A 483 -39.07 47.13 2.82
N CYS A 484 -40.02 46.32 2.36
CA CYS A 484 -41.19 45.92 3.15
C CYS A 484 -40.77 45.23 4.45
N GLN A 485 -41.17 45.80 5.60
CA GLN A 485 -40.80 45.28 6.92
C GLN A 485 -41.25 43.84 7.13
N ARG A 486 -42.45 43.50 6.67
CA ARG A 486 -42.99 42.15 6.73
C ARG A 486 -42.07 41.11 6.06
N CYS A 487 -41.58 41.42 4.86
CA CYS A 487 -40.66 40.54 4.15
C CYS A 487 -39.28 40.44 4.81
N ALA A 488 -38.85 41.48 5.54
CA ALA A 488 -37.61 41.44 6.31
C ALA A 488 -37.70 40.50 7.53
N TYR A 489 -38.89 40.25 8.09
CA TYR A 489 -39.08 39.26 9.16
C TYR A 489 -39.15 37.80 8.67
N LYS A 490 -39.09 37.57 7.34
CA LYS A 490 -39.16 36.25 6.69
C LYS A 490 -37.83 35.76 6.10
N ALA A 491 -36.80 36.60 6.10
CA ALA A 491 -35.46 36.31 5.58
C ALA A 491 -34.54 35.74 6.66
#